data_AF-A0A4U9CX92-F1
#
_entry.id   AF-A0A4U9CX92-F1
#
_cell.length_a   1.000
_cell.length_b   1.000
_cell.length_c   1.000
_cell.angle_alpha   90.00
_cell.angle_beta   90.00
_cell.angle_gamma   90.00
#
_symmetry.space_group_name_H-M   'P 1'
#
loop_
_entity.id
_entity.type
_entity.pdbx_description
1 polymer ?
#
loop_
_entity_poly.entity_id
_entity_poly.type
_entity_poly.pdbx_seq_one_letter_code
_entity_poly.pdbx_strand_id
1 'polypeptide(L)'
;MLIVNGGLGPTSDDLSALAAATAKGESLILHAGWLETMTRFFAERGRPMAESNRKQAGNPRQRGDDSTTPVGTACGFAVQLNRCLMFFTPGVPSEFKVMVEQEILPRLRERFPLSEPPLCLRLTTFGRSESDLAQSLNPLPLPPGVVMGYRSSMPIIELKLTGPAEQRDAMLALWPEVQKVAGENLIF
;
A
#
# COMPACT_ATOMS: atom_id res chain seq x y z
N MET A 1 -7.12 -11.37 -7.02
CA MET A 1 -6.57 -10.04 -7.37
C MET A 1 -5.07 -10.13 -7.32
N LEU A 2 -4.38 -9.38 -8.18
CA LEU A 2 -2.93 -9.23 -8.17
C LEU A 2 -2.57 -7.75 -8.12
N ILE A 3 -1.58 -7.39 -7.31
CA ILE A 3 -0.98 -6.05 -7.34
C ILE A 3 0.51 -6.26 -7.64
N VAL A 4 0.99 -5.61 -8.69
CA VAL A 4 2.39 -5.58 -9.10
C VAL A 4 2.92 -4.17 -8.83
N ASN A 5 3.89 -4.07 -7.92
CA ASN A 5 4.50 -2.80 -7.55
C ASN A 5 5.90 -2.69 -8.16
N GLY A 6 6.15 -1.64 -8.95
CA GLY A 6 7.42 -1.40 -9.63
C GLY A 6 7.48 -1.93 -11.07
N GLY A 7 8.59 -1.63 -11.74
CA GLY A 7 8.85 -2.02 -13.13
C GLY A 7 8.13 -1.16 -14.18
N LEU A 8 7.74 0.08 -13.82
CA LEU A 8 7.06 1.06 -14.69
C LEU A 8 7.93 2.31 -14.98
N GLY A 9 9.20 2.29 -14.57
CA GLY A 9 10.14 3.36 -14.82
C GLY A 9 10.70 3.35 -16.26
N PRO A 10 11.68 4.21 -16.53
CA PRO A 10 12.28 4.37 -17.86
C PRO A 10 13.44 3.40 -18.14
N THR A 11 13.95 2.64 -17.16
CA THR A 11 15.19 1.85 -17.33
C THR A 11 14.92 0.50 -18.01
N SER A 12 15.93 -0.14 -18.59
CA SER A 12 15.74 -1.35 -19.41
C SER A 12 15.15 -2.55 -18.63
N ASP A 13 15.34 -2.59 -17.33
CA ASP A 13 14.79 -3.57 -16.39
C ASP A 13 13.34 -3.29 -15.95
N ASP A 14 12.79 -2.11 -16.25
CA ASP A 14 11.37 -1.81 -16.05
C ASP A 14 10.50 -2.50 -17.11
N LEU A 15 10.08 -3.75 -16.83
CA LEU A 15 9.39 -4.63 -17.78
C LEU A 15 7.94 -4.93 -17.42
N SER A 16 7.38 -4.39 -16.34
CA SER A 16 6.05 -4.78 -15.83
C SER A 16 4.93 -4.52 -16.85
N ALA A 17 4.95 -3.37 -17.55
CA ALA A 17 3.97 -3.07 -18.58
C ALA A 17 4.07 -4.04 -19.78
N LEU A 18 5.29 -4.32 -20.24
CA LEU A 18 5.54 -5.26 -21.33
C LEU A 18 5.12 -6.68 -20.95
N ALA A 19 5.43 -7.11 -19.73
CA ALA A 19 5.02 -8.41 -19.21
C ALA A 19 3.50 -8.55 -19.16
N ALA A 20 2.79 -7.50 -18.72
CA ALA A 20 1.33 -7.46 -18.71
C ALA A 20 0.73 -7.59 -20.12
N ALA A 21 1.25 -6.82 -21.09
CA ALA A 21 0.81 -6.86 -22.48
C ALA A 21 1.06 -8.24 -23.10
N THR A 22 2.27 -8.78 -22.90
CA THR A 22 2.66 -10.11 -23.40
C THR A 22 1.76 -11.20 -22.82
N ALA A 23 1.49 -11.17 -21.51
CA ALA A 23 0.62 -12.14 -20.86
C ALA A 23 -0.84 -12.07 -21.36
N LYS A 24 -1.29 -10.90 -21.80
CA LYS A 24 -2.62 -10.69 -22.39
C LYS A 24 -2.69 -11.00 -23.88
N GLY A 25 -1.54 -11.23 -24.54
CA GLY A 25 -1.47 -11.38 -25.99
C GLY A 25 -1.73 -10.07 -26.74
N GLU A 26 -1.42 -8.93 -26.13
CA GLU A 26 -1.62 -7.59 -26.68
C GLU A 26 -0.30 -6.83 -26.84
N SER A 27 -0.31 -5.80 -27.69
CA SER A 27 0.80 -4.84 -27.80
C SER A 27 0.66 -3.71 -26.78
N LEU A 28 1.78 -3.11 -26.41
CA LEU A 28 1.78 -1.82 -25.74
C LEU A 28 1.33 -0.72 -26.71
N ILE A 29 0.43 0.16 -26.26
CA ILE A 29 -0.02 1.33 -26.99
C ILE A 29 0.42 2.57 -26.22
N LEU A 30 1.04 3.51 -26.92
CA LEU A 30 1.41 4.80 -26.35
C LEU A 30 0.16 5.65 -26.14
N HIS A 31 -0.05 6.07 -24.90
CA HIS A 31 -1.12 6.99 -24.52
C HIS A 31 -0.69 8.43 -24.80
N ALA A 32 -1.17 9.01 -25.90
CA ALA A 32 -0.74 10.33 -26.37
C ALA A 32 -0.93 11.45 -25.32
N GLY A 33 -2.07 11.48 -24.63
CA GLY A 33 -2.32 12.50 -23.59
C GLY A 33 -1.41 12.35 -22.35
N TRP A 34 -0.94 11.12 -22.08
CA TRP A 34 0.02 10.91 -20.98
C TRP A 34 1.42 11.31 -21.40
N LEU A 35 1.80 10.98 -22.64
CA LEU A 35 3.05 11.43 -23.23
C LEU A 35 3.16 12.97 -23.22
N GLU A 36 2.07 13.67 -23.52
CA GLU A 36 2.00 15.14 -23.42
C GLU A 36 2.16 15.62 -21.97
N THR A 37 1.48 14.96 -21.02
CA THR A 37 1.60 15.29 -19.60
C THR A 37 3.03 15.09 -19.08
N MET A 38 3.68 14.00 -19.44
CA MET A 38 5.09 13.75 -19.13
C MET A 38 6.00 14.79 -19.77
N THR A 39 5.78 15.12 -21.05
CA THR A 39 6.57 16.13 -21.76
C THR A 39 6.51 17.48 -21.04
N ARG A 40 5.31 17.91 -20.62
CA ARG A 40 5.12 19.12 -19.81
C ARG A 40 5.81 19.02 -18.45
N PHE A 41 5.69 17.89 -17.75
CA PHE A 41 6.32 17.67 -16.44
C PHE A 41 7.85 17.86 -16.47
N PHE A 42 8.51 17.39 -17.53
CA PHE A 42 9.96 17.60 -17.72
C PHE A 42 10.27 19.05 -18.11
N ALA A 43 9.47 19.64 -19.02
CA ALA A 43 9.65 21.03 -19.45
C ALA A 43 9.54 22.04 -18.30
N GLU A 44 8.59 21.86 -17.39
CA GLU A 44 8.42 22.66 -16.17
C GLU A 44 9.64 22.60 -15.24
N ARG A 45 10.46 21.56 -15.34
CA ARG A 45 11.72 21.38 -14.60
C ARG A 45 12.95 21.86 -15.39
N GLY A 46 12.74 22.58 -16.50
CA GLY A 46 13.79 23.14 -17.33
C GLY A 46 14.58 22.09 -18.11
N ARG A 47 14.00 20.91 -18.37
CA ARG A 47 14.68 19.81 -19.08
C ARG A 47 13.79 19.21 -20.17
N PRO A 48 14.35 18.83 -21.34
CA PRO A 48 13.62 17.99 -22.28
C PRO A 48 13.45 16.58 -21.71
N MET A 49 12.32 15.93 -22.02
CA MET A 49 12.08 14.53 -21.68
C MET A 49 13.01 13.63 -22.51
N ALA A 50 13.70 12.69 -21.86
CA ALA A 50 14.53 11.72 -22.57
C ALA A 50 13.67 10.69 -23.33
N GLU A 51 14.20 10.13 -24.41
CA GLU A 51 13.48 9.15 -25.23
C GLU A 51 13.08 7.90 -24.43
N SER A 52 13.93 7.45 -23.51
CA SER A 52 13.65 6.32 -22.62
C SER A 52 12.42 6.51 -21.75
N ASN A 53 12.07 7.75 -21.39
CA ASN A 53 10.85 8.04 -20.62
C ASN A 53 9.57 7.81 -21.43
N ARG A 54 9.62 7.84 -22.77
CA ARG A 54 8.42 7.65 -23.63
C ARG A 54 7.74 6.30 -23.37
N LYS A 55 8.51 5.26 -23.01
CA LYS A 55 7.96 3.92 -22.75
C LYS A 55 7.02 3.89 -21.53
N GLN A 56 7.17 4.82 -20.59
CA GLN A 56 6.31 4.94 -19.40
C GLN A 56 4.89 5.42 -19.75
N ALA A 57 4.66 5.80 -21.01
CA ALA A 57 3.34 6.04 -21.59
C ALA A 57 2.78 4.85 -22.37
N GLY A 58 3.49 3.73 -22.42
CA GLY A 58 3.04 2.50 -23.06
C GLY A 58 2.28 1.62 -22.07
N ASN A 59 0.99 1.40 -22.33
CA ASN A 59 0.15 0.49 -21.55
C ASN A 59 -0.41 -0.62 -22.45
N PRO A 60 -0.78 -1.80 -21.91
CA PRO A 60 -1.53 -2.80 -22.65
C PRO A 60 -2.80 -2.19 -23.25
N ARG A 61 -3.25 -2.69 -24.41
CA ARG A 61 -4.46 -2.18 -25.07
C ARG A 61 -5.66 -2.30 -24.12
N GLN A 62 -6.19 -1.16 -23.70
CA GLN A 62 -7.38 -1.15 -22.85
C GLN A 62 -8.64 -1.38 -23.71
N ARG A 63 -9.61 -2.10 -23.15
CA ARG A 63 -10.92 -2.34 -23.76
C ARG A 63 -11.99 -1.82 -22.80
N GLY A 64 -12.46 -0.59 -23.00
CA GLY A 64 -13.45 0.08 -22.14
C GLY A 64 -12.83 1.12 -21.20
N ASP A 65 -13.60 1.52 -20.17
CA ASP A 65 -13.32 2.57 -19.17
C ASP A 65 -12.22 2.18 -18.14
N ASP A 66 -11.23 1.38 -18.52
CA ASP A 66 -10.11 1.04 -17.64
C ASP A 66 -9.22 2.28 -17.43
N SER A 67 -9.65 3.23 -16.59
CA SER A 67 -8.96 4.51 -16.42
C SER A 67 -7.52 4.31 -15.96
N THR A 68 -6.61 5.02 -16.62
CA THR A 68 -5.22 5.16 -16.20
C THR A 68 -5.09 6.30 -15.22
N THR A 69 -4.28 6.14 -14.18
CA THR A 69 -4.17 7.16 -13.14
C THR A 69 -2.78 7.75 -13.16
N PRO A 70 -2.67 9.02 -13.55
CA PRO A 70 -1.40 9.70 -13.59
C PRO A 70 -0.90 10.00 -12.18
N VAL A 71 0.20 9.37 -11.77
CA VAL A 71 0.89 9.71 -10.51
C VAL A 71 2.40 9.76 -10.76
N GLY A 72 3.00 10.94 -10.64
CA GLY A 72 4.42 11.13 -10.98
C GLY A 72 4.69 11.06 -12.50
N THR A 73 5.75 10.38 -12.91
CA THR A 73 6.07 10.16 -14.35
C THR A 73 5.67 8.77 -14.86
N ALA A 74 5.44 7.81 -13.96
CA ALA A 74 5.01 6.47 -14.32
C ALA A 74 3.48 6.39 -14.35
N CYS A 75 2.91 5.91 -15.45
CA CYS A 75 1.48 5.67 -15.54
C CYS A 75 1.13 4.34 -14.87
N GLY A 76 0.42 4.39 -13.73
CA GLY A 76 -0.21 3.21 -13.19
C GLY A 76 -1.42 2.80 -14.02
N PHE A 77 -1.69 1.50 -14.12
CA PHE A 77 -2.82 0.99 -14.90
C PHE A 77 -3.40 -0.28 -14.30
N ALA A 78 -4.65 -0.58 -14.64
CA ALA A 78 -5.32 -1.82 -14.30
C ALA A 78 -5.59 -2.65 -15.56
N VAL A 79 -5.54 -3.98 -15.42
CA VAL A 79 -5.88 -4.94 -16.48
C VAL A 79 -6.69 -6.07 -15.88
N GLN A 80 -7.77 -6.45 -16.57
CA GLN A 80 -8.46 -7.71 -16.32
C GLN A 80 -7.86 -8.80 -17.22
N LEU A 81 -7.20 -9.79 -16.63
CA LEU A 81 -6.72 -10.99 -17.32
C LEU A 81 -7.48 -12.21 -16.79
N ASN A 82 -8.29 -12.83 -17.66
CA ASN A 82 -9.25 -13.86 -17.28
C ASN A 82 -10.14 -13.37 -16.11
N ARG A 83 -10.15 -14.08 -14.98
CA ARG A 83 -10.89 -13.71 -13.76
C ARG A 83 -10.07 -12.87 -12.77
N CYS A 84 -8.81 -12.53 -13.08
CA CYS A 84 -7.95 -11.76 -12.20
C CYS A 84 -7.89 -10.29 -12.62
N LEU A 85 -8.34 -9.39 -11.72
CA LEU A 85 -8.01 -7.97 -11.82
C LEU A 85 -6.59 -7.75 -11.30
N MET A 86 -5.78 -7.12 -12.14
CA MET A 86 -4.38 -6.84 -11.89
C MET A 86 -4.16 -5.34 -11.87
N PHE A 87 -3.46 -4.84 -10.85
CA PHE A 87 -3.03 -3.44 -10.76
C PHE A 87 -1.52 -3.37 -10.92
N PHE A 88 -1.06 -2.49 -11.78
CA PHE A 88 0.36 -2.19 -11.99
C PHE A 88 0.61 -0.78 -11.48
N THR A 89 1.42 -0.66 -10.44
CA THR A 89 1.64 0.59 -9.72
C THR A 89 3.11 1.01 -9.76
N PRO A 90 3.43 2.31 -9.71
CA PRO A 90 4.80 2.77 -9.57
C PRO A 90 5.47 2.19 -8.31
N GLY A 91 6.79 2.00 -8.38
CA GLY A 91 7.59 1.48 -7.26
C GLY A 91 7.85 2.51 -6.16
N VAL A 92 7.63 3.80 -6.44
CA VAL A 92 7.83 4.87 -5.47
C VAL A 92 6.73 4.82 -4.41
N PRO A 93 7.04 4.70 -3.10
CA PRO A 93 6.02 4.49 -2.07
C PRO A 93 4.94 5.58 -1.98
N SER A 94 5.31 6.85 -2.20
CA SER A 94 4.36 7.96 -2.21
C SER A 94 3.39 7.86 -3.39
N GLU A 95 3.87 7.47 -4.57
CA GLU A 95 3.04 7.31 -5.77
C GLU A 95 2.10 6.11 -5.65
N PHE A 96 2.62 4.98 -5.14
CA PHE A 96 1.82 3.80 -4.84
C PHE A 96 0.67 4.12 -3.88
N LYS A 97 0.94 4.87 -2.81
CA LYS A 97 -0.08 5.25 -1.82
C LYS A 97 -1.22 6.03 -2.47
N VAL A 98 -0.92 6.99 -3.34
CA VAL A 98 -1.93 7.77 -4.07
C VAL A 98 -2.81 6.85 -4.91
N MET A 99 -2.22 5.91 -5.66
CA MET A 99 -3.01 4.94 -6.44
C MET A 99 -3.88 4.03 -5.56
N VAL A 100 -3.36 3.59 -4.42
CA VAL A 100 -4.15 2.76 -3.49
C VAL A 100 -5.39 3.52 -3.03
N GLU A 101 -5.22 4.77 -2.62
CA GLU A 101 -6.29 5.61 -2.07
C GLU A 101 -7.31 6.04 -3.12
N GLN A 102 -6.84 6.42 -4.32
CA GLN A 102 -7.68 7.04 -5.35
C GLN A 102 -8.28 6.04 -6.35
N GLU A 103 -7.68 4.86 -6.52
CA GLU A 103 -8.08 3.93 -7.59
C GLU A 103 -8.34 2.52 -7.11
N ILE A 104 -7.39 1.94 -6.38
CA ILE A 104 -7.50 0.53 -6.00
C ILE A 104 -8.62 0.37 -4.96
N LEU A 105 -8.60 1.14 -3.87
CA LEU A 105 -9.61 1.03 -2.83
C LEU A 105 -11.04 1.35 -3.31
N PRO A 106 -11.31 2.42 -4.09
CA PRO A 106 -12.63 2.66 -4.65
C PRO A 106 -13.15 1.50 -5.50
N ARG A 107 -12.36 1.00 -6.46
CA ARG A 107 -12.75 -0.14 -7.31
C ARG A 107 -12.99 -1.43 -6.51
N LEU A 108 -12.23 -1.63 -5.43
CA LEU A 108 -12.43 -2.78 -4.55
C LEU A 108 -13.73 -2.66 -3.75
N ARG A 109 -14.07 -1.46 -3.25
CA ARG A 109 -15.33 -1.20 -2.54
C ARG A 109 -16.55 -1.41 -3.43
N GLU A 110 -16.46 -1.07 -4.71
CA GLU A 110 -17.53 -1.30 -5.68
C GLU A 110 -17.73 -2.77 -6.00
N ARG A 111 -16.64 -3.56 -6.04
CA ARG A 111 -16.66 -4.94 -6.53
C ARG A 111 -16.81 -6.00 -5.45
N PHE A 112 -16.41 -5.69 -4.21
CA PHE A 112 -16.39 -6.65 -3.11
C PHE A 112 -17.10 -6.08 -1.88
N PRO A 113 -17.90 -6.88 -1.16
CA PRO A 113 -18.36 -6.52 0.17
C PRO A 113 -17.14 -6.51 1.09
N LEU A 114 -16.61 -5.31 1.37
CA LEU A 114 -15.50 -5.15 2.30
C LEU A 114 -16.06 -5.05 3.72
N SER A 115 -15.62 -5.95 4.59
CA SER A 115 -15.82 -5.85 6.03
C SER A 115 -15.06 -4.65 6.59
N GLU A 116 -15.43 -4.20 7.79
CA GLU A 116 -14.64 -3.20 8.48
C GLU A 116 -13.19 -3.70 8.69
N PRO A 117 -12.19 -2.84 8.45
CA PRO A 117 -10.79 -3.23 8.62
C PRO A 117 -10.50 -3.52 10.10
N PRO A 118 -9.59 -4.47 10.39
CA PRO A 118 -9.20 -4.77 11.76
C PRO A 118 -8.61 -3.53 12.44
N LEU A 119 -8.82 -3.43 13.74
CA LEU A 119 -8.26 -2.39 14.58
C LEU A 119 -6.86 -2.80 15.04
N CYS A 120 -5.93 -1.84 15.06
CA CYS A 120 -4.60 -2.01 15.65
C CYS A 120 -4.29 -0.78 16.52
N LEU A 121 -4.48 -0.93 17.84
CA LEU A 121 -4.00 0.04 18.82
C LEU A 121 -2.50 -0.18 19.01
N ARG A 122 -1.73 0.91 19.12
CA ARG A 122 -0.28 0.85 19.21
C ARG A 122 0.22 1.83 20.26
N LEU A 123 1.24 1.42 21.01
CA LEU A 123 2.00 2.31 21.87
C LEU A 123 3.48 1.92 21.85
N THR A 124 4.36 2.88 22.15
CA THR A 124 5.80 2.63 22.15
C THR A 124 6.36 2.74 23.56
N THR A 125 7.18 1.77 23.96
CA THR A 125 7.89 1.78 25.24
C THR A 125 9.41 1.83 25.07
N PHE A 126 10.11 2.42 26.04
CA PHE A 126 11.57 2.43 26.15
C PHE A 126 12.02 1.95 27.53
N GLY A 127 13.18 1.29 27.63
CA GLY A 127 13.77 0.94 28.93
C GLY A 127 13.28 -0.38 29.55
N ARG A 128 12.28 -1.04 28.94
CA ARG A 128 11.85 -2.40 29.29
C ARG A 128 12.13 -3.37 28.15
N SER A 129 12.47 -4.61 28.51
CA SER A 129 12.65 -5.69 27.53
C SER A 129 11.32 -6.25 27.04
N GLU A 130 11.32 -6.87 25.86
CA GLU A 130 10.15 -7.57 25.34
C GLU A 130 9.64 -8.65 26.30
N SER A 131 10.54 -9.49 26.84
CA SER A 131 10.18 -10.59 27.74
C SER A 131 9.51 -10.08 29.02
N ASP A 132 9.98 -8.95 29.56
CA ASP A 132 9.44 -8.32 30.76
C ASP A 132 8.03 -7.72 30.52
N LEU A 133 7.84 -7.04 29.39
CA LEU A 133 6.53 -6.56 28.96
C LEU A 133 5.56 -7.72 28.69
N ALA A 134 6.02 -8.78 28.03
CA ALA A 134 5.23 -9.96 27.74
C ALA A 134 4.79 -10.67 29.02
N GLN A 135 5.69 -10.88 29.98
CA GLN A 135 5.35 -11.46 31.28
C GLN A 135 4.29 -10.65 32.03
N SER A 136 4.34 -9.32 31.91
CA SER A 136 3.38 -8.41 32.56
C SER A 136 2.02 -8.39 31.87
N LEU A 137 1.97 -8.56 30.54
CA LEU A 137 0.75 -8.42 29.73
C LEU A 137 0.03 -9.75 29.46
N ASN A 138 0.75 -10.87 29.43
CA ASN A 138 0.19 -12.20 29.19
C ASN A 138 -0.99 -12.58 30.11
N PRO A 139 -1.04 -12.17 31.40
CA PRO A 139 -2.17 -12.46 32.26
C PRO A 139 -3.46 -11.70 31.91
N LEU A 140 -3.40 -10.64 31.11
CA LEU A 140 -4.56 -9.83 30.78
C LEU A 140 -5.54 -10.62 29.88
N PRO A 141 -6.83 -10.69 30.24
CA PRO A 141 -7.82 -11.37 29.40
C PRO A 141 -8.05 -10.57 28.12
N LEU A 142 -7.69 -11.16 26.97
CA LEU A 142 -7.92 -10.55 25.67
C LEU A 142 -9.32 -10.90 25.13
N PRO A 143 -10.02 -9.97 24.47
CA PRO A 143 -11.27 -10.29 23.80
C PRO A 143 -11.08 -11.33 22.68
N PRO A 144 -12.13 -12.07 22.28
CA PRO A 144 -12.03 -13.07 21.22
C PRO A 144 -11.47 -12.51 19.91
N GLY A 145 -10.45 -13.16 19.36
CA GLY A 145 -9.81 -12.75 18.11
C GLY A 145 -8.86 -11.56 18.24
N VAL A 146 -8.64 -11.04 19.46
CA VAL A 146 -7.67 -9.99 19.74
C VAL A 146 -6.33 -10.61 20.15
N VAL A 147 -5.23 -10.06 19.61
CA VAL A 147 -3.86 -10.53 19.83
C VAL A 147 -3.00 -9.38 20.34
N MET A 148 -2.22 -9.65 21.39
CA MET A 148 -1.13 -8.78 21.83
C MET A 148 0.15 -9.13 21.06
N GLY A 149 0.72 -8.15 20.37
CA GLY A 149 1.94 -8.27 19.58
C GLY A 149 3.04 -7.35 20.08
N TYR A 150 4.28 -7.78 19.90
CA TYR A 150 5.49 -7.07 20.31
C TYR A 150 6.39 -6.91 19.09
N ARG A 151 6.82 -5.69 18.81
CA ARG A 151 7.86 -5.42 17.79
C ARG A 151 9.06 -4.78 18.46
N SER A 152 10.10 -5.57 18.64
CA SER A 152 11.39 -5.07 19.11
C SER A 152 12.11 -4.26 18.03
N SER A 153 12.56 -3.07 18.39
CA SER A 153 13.38 -2.19 17.56
C SER A 153 14.26 -1.34 18.45
N MET A 154 15.48 -1.80 18.76
CA MET A 154 16.39 -1.13 19.70
C MET A 154 16.43 0.41 19.49
N PRO A 155 16.23 1.22 20.56
CA PRO A 155 16.07 0.84 21.96
C PRO A 155 14.60 0.74 22.44
N ILE A 156 13.64 0.68 21.52
CA ILE A 156 12.20 0.71 21.79
C ILE A 156 11.53 -0.64 21.55
N ILE A 157 10.41 -0.87 22.24
CA ILE A 157 9.47 -1.96 21.95
C ILE A 157 8.13 -1.32 21.58
N GLU A 158 7.58 -1.66 20.42
CA GLU A 158 6.21 -1.27 20.04
C GLU A 158 5.24 -2.38 20.44
N LEU A 159 4.26 -2.05 21.28
CA LEU A 159 3.16 -2.93 21.64
C LEU A 159 1.99 -2.71 20.69
N LYS A 160 1.35 -3.79 20.28
CA LYS A 160 0.17 -3.76 19.40
C LYS A 160 -0.95 -4.61 19.97
N LEU A 161 -2.11 -4.02 20.12
CA LEU A 161 -3.35 -4.77 20.33
C LEU A 161 -4.11 -4.78 19.00
N THR A 162 -4.12 -5.94 18.34
CA THR A 162 -4.74 -6.11 17.01
C THR A 162 -5.95 -7.00 17.12
N GLY A 163 -7.08 -6.62 16.54
CA GLY A 163 -8.31 -7.40 16.60
C GLY A 163 -9.33 -7.02 15.54
N PRO A 164 -10.42 -7.80 15.42
CA PRO A 164 -11.49 -7.51 14.48
C PRO A 164 -12.25 -6.23 14.88
N ALA A 165 -12.88 -5.56 13.92
CA ALA A 165 -13.50 -4.25 14.15
C ALA A 165 -14.64 -4.29 15.18
N GLU A 166 -15.34 -5.41 15.25
CA GLU A 166 -16.41 -5.69 16.21
C GLU A 166 -15.92 -5.67 17.67
N GLN A 167 -14.62 -5.84 17.90
CA GLN A 167 -14.00 -5.79 19.24
C GLN A 167 -13.49 -4.39 19.61
N ARG A 168 -13.78 -3.35 18.81
CA ARG A 168 -13.31 -1.97 19.05
C ARG A 168 -13.52 -1.51 20.48
N ASP A 169 -14.75 -1.63 20.99
CA ASP A 169 -15.08 -1.12 22.33
C ASP A 169 -14.38 -1.91 23.43
N ALA A 170 -14.30 -3.25 23.28
CA ALA A 170 -13.60 -4.11 24.22
C ALA A 170 -12.08 -3.84 24.22
N MET A 171 -11.49 -3.62 23.04
CA MET A 171 -10.08 -3.25 22.91
C MET A 171 -9.80 -1.88 23.53
N LEU A 172 -10.66 -0.88 23.31
CA LEU A 172 -10.54 0.45 23.91
C LEU A 172 -10.73 0.42 25.42
N ALA A 173 -11.59 -0.48 25.94
CA ALA A 173 -11.76 -0.68 27.38
C ALA A 173 -10.54 -1.35 28.03
N LEU A 174 -9.87 -2.27 27.33
CA LEU A 174 -8.64 -2.92 27.80
C LEU A 174 -7.40 -2.02 27.69
N TRP A 175 -7.38 -1.11 26.71
CA TRP A 175 -6.20 -0.31 26.36
C TRP A 175 -5.58 0.48 27.53
N PRO A 176 -6.35 1.09 28.45
CA PRO A 176 -5.79 1.72 29.65
C PRO A 176 -4.99 0.78 30.54
N GLU A 177 -5.36 -0.51 30.65
CA GLU A 177 -4.58 -1.48 31.44
C GLU A 177 -3.24 -1.79 30.77
N VAL A 178 -3.21 -1.87 29.43
CA VAL A 178 -1.96 -2.02 28.67
C VAL A 178 -1.07 -0.80 28.87
N GLN A 179 -1.65 0.41 28.86
CA GLN A 179 -0.92 1.66 29.14
C GLN A 179 -0.38 1.72 30.57
N LYS A 180 -1.12 1.21 31.57
CA LYS A 180 -0.63 1.11 32.96
C LYS A 180 0.59 0.20 33.07
N VAL A 181 0.60 -0.92 32.35
CA VAL A 181 1.77 -1.83 32.33
C VAL A 181 2.98 -1.17 31.68
N ALA A 182 2.78 -0.37 30.62
CA ALA A 182 3.86 0.45 30.07
C ALA A 182 4.36 1.48 31.11
N GLY A 183 3.44 2.15 31.81
CA GLY A 183 3.76 3.09 32.88
C GLY A 183 4.65 4.23 32.39
N GLU A 184 5.68 4.57 33.18
CA GLU A 184 6.65 5.63 32.86
C GLU A 184 7.52 5.33 31.64
N ASN A 185 7.47 4.09 31.13
CA ASN A 185 8.24 3.68 29.95
C ASN A 185 7.55 4.08 28.64
N LEU A 186 6.32 4.59 28.68
CA LEU A 186 5.55 5.03 27.53
C LEU A 186 6.16 6.30 26.93
N ILE A 187 6.40 6.29 25.61
CA ILE A 187 6.94 7.47 24.90
C ILE A 187 5.81 8.25 24.21
N PHE A 188 4.96 7.55 23.45
CA PHE A 188 3.79 8.08 22.73
C PHE A 188 2.89 6.94 22.21
#